data_AF-A0A958C0P8-F1
#
_entry.id   AF-A0A958C0P8-F1
#
_cell.length_a   1.000
_cell.length_b   1.000
_cell.length_c   1.000
_cell.angle_alpha   90.00
_cell.angle_beta   90.00
_cell.angle_gamma   90.00
#
_symmetry.space_group_name_H-M   'P 1'
#
loop_
_entity.id
_entity.type
_entity.pdbx_description
1 polymer ?
#
loop_
_entity_poly.entity_id
_entity_poly.type
_entity_poly.pdbx_seq_one_letter_code
_entity_poly.pdbx_strand_id
1 'polypeptide(L)'
;MNTAQRIGFFGGPLVFAAILLYPVLFGLPADMTSEMISVLAVISLMAIWWVTEAIPIPATALLPIALFPLLGVMKSADSTIPYANHLIYLFIGGFFLAVTMEKWNLHKRIALHTIRVIGTGPNRVILGFMLATGFLSMWVSNTATAMMMVPVGMAVITQVVNVLHDEGVKLNSDKFNFG
;
A
#
# COMPACT_ATOMS: atom_id res chain seq x y z
N MET A 1 -10.83 16.27 2.66
CA MET A 1 -11.54 15.05 3.10
C MET A 1 -12.71 14.78 2.18
N ASN A 2 -12.70 13.63 1.51
CA ASN A 2 -13.84 13.11 0.74
C ASN A 2 -15.02 12.79 1.68
N THR A 3 -16.24 12.64 1.14
CA THR A 3 -17.45 12.29 1.90
C THR A 3 -17.25 11.02 2.72
N ALA A 4 -16.62 9.98 2.17
CA ALA A 4 -16.29 8.75 2.89
C ALA A 4 -15.38 8.98 4.10
N GLN A 5 -14.32 9.79 3.95
CA GLN A 5 -13.39 10.14 5.03
C GLN A 5 -14.08 10.92 6.15
N ARG A 6 -15.01 11.84 5.81
CA ARG A 6 -15.80 12.58 6.80
C ARG A 6 -16.72 11.65 7.58
N ILE A 7 -17.44 10.77 6.89
CA ILE A 7 -18.32 9.78 7.52
C ILE A 7 -17.52 8.88 8.44
N GLY A 8 -16.36 8.38 8.01
CA GLY A 8 -15.50 7.53 8.84
C GLY A 8 -14.92 8.26 10.05
N PHE A 9 -14.50 9.52 9.88
CA PHE A 9 -13.90 10.31 10.94
C PHE A 9 -14.85 10.52 12.13
N PHE A 10 -16.13 10.81 11.87
CA PHE A 10 -17.14 10.96 12.92
C PHE A 10 -17.81 9.63 13.29
N GLY A 11 -18.05 8.76 12.31
CA GLY A 11 -18.70 7.47 12.48
C GLY A 11 -17.87 6.50 13.32
N GLY A 12 -16.55 6.49 13.17
CA GLY A 12 -15.65 5.65 13.96
C GLY A 12 -15.80 5.88 15.47
N PRO A 13 -15.58 7.11 15.98
CA PRO A 13 -15.76 7.44 17.39
C PRO A 13 -17.19 7.19 17.90
N LEU A 14 -18.21 7.40 17.06
CA LEU A 14 -19.60 7.09 17.41
C LEU A 14 -19.80 5.59 17.65
N VAL A 15 -19.31 4.74 16.75
CA VAL A 15 -19.37 3.27 16.92
C VAL A 15 -18.54 2.83 18.13
N PHE A 16 -17.34 3.38 18.30
CA PHE A 16 -16.50 3.13 19.46
C PHE A 16 -17.21 3.42 20.78
N ALA A 17 -17.82 4.60 20.90
CA ALA A 17 -18.57 5.01 22.09
C ALA A 17 -19.82 4.13 22.29
N ALA A 18 -20.54 3.80 21.21
CA ALA A 18 -21.71 2.92 21.29
C ALA A 18 -21.35 1.53 21.83
N ILE A 19 -20.22 0.94 21.40
CA ILE A 19 -19.75 -0.36 21.88
C ILE A 19 -19.33 -0.27 23.36
N LEU A 20 -18.61 0.78 23.76
CA LEU A 20 -18.21 0.95 25.17
C LEU A 20 -19.40 1.20 26.12
N LEU A 21 -20.46 1.86 25.64
CA LEU A 21 -21.67 2.13 26.42
C LEU A 21 -22.63 0.94 26.48
N TYR A 22 -22.48 -0.05 25.60
CA TYR A 22 -23.37 -1.21 25.54
C TYR A 22 -23.52 -1.95 26.90
N PRO A 23 -22.43 -2.27 27.65
CA PRO A 23 -22.54 -2.90 28.97
C PRO A 23 -23.30 -2.07 30.00
N VAL A 24 -23.17 -0.74 29.92
CA VAL A 24 -23.82 0.20 30.84
C VAL A 24 -25.32 0.26 30.59
N LEU A 25 -25.73 0.16 29.32
CA LEU A 25 -27.12 0.29 28.91
C LEU A 25 -27.90 -1.03 28.97
N PHE A 26 -27.27 -2.14 28.61
CA PHE A 26 -27.94 -3.44 28.43
C PHE A 26 -27.43 -4.54 29.37
N GLY A 27 -26.42 -4.24 30.18
CA GLY A 27 -25.73 -5.22 31.01
C GLY A 27 -24.65 -5.99 30.24
N LEU A 28 -23.68 -6.53 30.97
CA LEU A 28 -22.62 -7.37 30.40
C LEU A 28 -23.17 -8.79 30.18
N PRO A 29 -23.11 -9.34 28.95
CA PRO A 29 -23.45 -10.75 28.72
C PRO A 29 -22.54 -11.65 29.57
N ALA A 30 -23.08 -12.77 30.07
CA ALA A 30 -22.38 -13.66 31.01
C ALA A 30 -21.05 -14.21 30.48
N ASP A 31 -20.91 -14.30 29.14
CA ASP A 31 -19.76 -14.89 28.48
C ASP A 31 -18.69 -13.84 28.06
N MET A 32 -18.90 -12.56 28.37
CA MET A 32 -18.04 -11.47 27.93
C MET A 32 -17.35 -10.77 29.10
N THR A 33 -16.07 -10.43 28.95
CA THR A 33 -15.34 -9.58 29.89
C THR A 33 -15.30 -8.12 29.42
N SER A 34 -15.05 -7.19 30.34
CA SER A 34 -14.96 -5.75 30.04
C SER A 34 -13.80 -5.42 29.09
N GLU A 35 -12.72 -6.20 29.17
CA GLU A 35 -11.56 -6.09 28.30
C GLU A 35 -11.90 -6.50 26.86
N MET A 36 -12.70 -7.56 26.67
CA MET A 36 -13.13 -8.01 25.34
C MET A 36 -13.93 -6.94 24.59
N ILE A 37 -14.80 -6.23 25.30
CA ILE A 37 -15.61 -5.14 24.73
C ILE A 37 -14.74 -3.93 24.39
N SER A 38 -13.75 -3.64 25.23
CA SER A 38 -12.78 -2.57 24.97
C SER A 38 -11.93 -2.87 23.73
N VAL A 39 -11.45 -4.11 23.58
CA VAL A 39 -10.73 -4.57 22.38
C VAL A 39 -11.63 -4.49 21.15
N LEU A 40 -12.90 -4.93 21.26
CA LEU A 40 -13.89 -4.84 20.18
C LEU A 40 -14.14 -3.39 19.74
N ALA A 41 -14.30 -2.47 20.69
CA ALA A 41 -14.50 -1.05 20.40
C ALA A 41 -13.31 -0.49 19.61
N VAL A 42 -12.08 -0.75 20.08
CA VAL A 42 -10.86 -0.27 19.41
C VAL A 42 -10.69 -0.87 18.02
N ILE A 43 -10.89 -2.18 17.84
CA ILE A 43 -10.75 -2.80 16.51
C ILE A 43 -11.83 -2.32 15.54
N SER A 44 -13.06 -2.10 16.00
CA SER A 44 -14.13 -1.51 15.17
C SER A 44 -13.80 -0.08 14.75
N LEU A 45 -13.28 0.74 15.66
CA LEU A 45 -12.79 2.09 15.36
C LEU A 45 -11.71 2.05 14.26
N MET A 46 -10.71 1.19 14.45
CA MET A 46 -9.60 1.04 13.51
C MET A 46 -10.07 0.54 12.14
N ALA A 47 -10.97 -0.45 12.10
CA ALA A 47 -11.52 -0.98 10.88
C ALA A 47 -12.28 0.10 10.08
N ILE A 48 -13.12 0.90 10.76
CA ILE A 48 -13.83 2.01 10.12
C ILE A 48 -12.83 3.02 9.55
N TRP A 49 -11.83 3.43 10.33
CA TRP A 49 -10.83 4.41 9.87
C TRP A 49 -9.90 3.88 8.77
N TRP A 50 -9.60 2.58 8.72
CA TRP A 50 -8.86 1.97 7.63
C TRP A 50 -9.67 1.91 6.34
N VAL A 51 -10.92 1.45 6.39
CA VAL A 51 -11.78 1.33 5.20
C VAL A 51 -12.13 2.69 4.62
N THR A 52 -12.34 3.68 5.47
CA THR A 52 -12.70 5.04 5.05
C THR A 52 -11.51 5.96 4.81
N GLU A 53 -10.30 5.50 5.15
CA GLU A 53 -9.07 6.31 5.18
C GLU A 53 -9.27 7.67 5.88
N ALA A 54 -10.01 7.67 6.99
CA ALA A 54 -10.39 8.88 7.71
C ALA A 54 -9.17 9.68 8.23
N ILE A 55 -8.14 8.95 8.66
CA ILE A 55 -6.80 9.46 8.99
C ILE A 55 -5.75 8.51 8.36
N PRO A 56 -4.47 8.91 8.27
CA PRO A 56 -3.43 8.06 7.69
C PRO A 56 -3.37 6.68 8.35
N ILE A 57 -3.27 5.62 7.55
CA ILE A 57 -3.22 4.21 8.01
C ILE A 57 -2.21 4.00 9.17
N PRO A 58 -0.99 4.57 9.14
CA PRO A 58 -0.04 4.43 10.25
C PRO A 58 -0.52 5.10 11.54
N ALA A 59 -1.20 6.25 11.45
CA ALA A 59 -1.74 6.95 12.63
C ALA A 59 -2.85 6.12 13.29
N THR A 60 -3.77 5.55 12.51
CA THR A 60 -4.77 4.59 13.00
C THR A 60 -4.12 3.38 13.67
N ALA A 61 -3.04 2.86 13.08
CA ALA A 61 -2.32 1.71 13.61
C ALA A 61 -1.66 1.97 14.97
N LEU A 62 -1.44 3.23 15.37
CA LEU A 62 -0.87 3.60 16.68
C LEU A 62 -1.92 3.73 17.79
N LEU A 63 -3.22 3.72 17.46
CA LEU A 63 -4.30 3.87 18.46
C LEU A 63 -4.23 2.88 19.63
N PRO A 64 -3.92 1.58 19.43
CA PRO A 64 -3.84 0.62 20.53
C PRO A 64 -2.85 1.03 21.63
N ILE A 65 -1.75 1.70 21.28
CA ILE A 65 -0.72 2.15 22.23
C ILE A 65 -1.31 3.10 23.28
N ALA A 66 -2.25 3.95 22.87
CA ALA A 66 -2.93 4.89 23.77
C ALA A 66 -4.20 4.28 24.36
N LEU A 67 -5.04 3.65 23.54
CA LEU A 67 -6.37 3.22 23.96
C LEU A 67 -6.35 1.98 24.86
N PHE A 68 -5.45 1.01 24.64
CA PHE A 68 -5.43 -0.20 25.47
C PHE A 68 -5.05 0.07 26.93
N PRO A 69 -4.05 0.91 27.24
CA PRO A 69 -3.78 1.29 28.62
C PRO A 69 -4.90 2.14 29.24
N LEU A 70 -5.49 3.05 28.47
CA LEU A 70 -6.59 3.91 28.95
C LEU A 70 -7.86 3.10 29.28
N LEU A 71 -8.14 2.04 28.53
CA LEU A 71 -9.28 1.16 28.74
C LEU A 71 -8.99 -0.01 29.70
N GLY A 72 -7.78 -0.07 30.28
CA GLY A 72 -7.40 -1.13 31.22
C GLY A 72 -7.20 -2.51 30.58
N VAL A 73 -7.07 -2.59 29.25
CA VAL A 73 -6.89 -3.85 28.51
C VAL A 73 -5.51 -4.45 28.76
N MET A 74 -4.45 -3.63 28.71
CA MET A 74 -3.07 -4.05 28.97
C MET A 74 -2.18 -2.85 29.29
N LYS A 75 -0.98 -3.09 29.82
CA LYS A 75 -0.04 -2.02 30.15
C LYS A 75 0.54 -1.40 28.88
N SER A 76 0.99 -0.14 28.99
CA SER A 76 1.59 0.60 27.87
C SER A 76 2.78 -0.14 27.27
N ALA A 77 3.67 -0.71 28.09
CA ALA A 77 4.80 -1.49 27.60
C ALA A 77 4.34 -2.65 26.72
N ASP A 78 3.37 -3.44 27.17
CA ASP A 78 2.86 -4.62 26.47
C ASP A 78 2.22 -4.23 25.13
N SER A 79 1.48 -3.12 25.09
CA SER A 79 0.85 -2.61 23.87
C SER A 79 1.86 -2.20 22.78
N THR A 80 3.11 -1.89 23.16
CA THR A 80 4.15 -1.41 22.23
C THR A 80 5.05 -2.52 21.67
N ILE A 81 5.09 -3.70 22.31
CA ILE A 81 5.95 -4.82 21.91
C ILE A 81 5.76 -5.20 20.43
N PRO A 82 4.53 -5.28 19.87
CA PRO A 82 4.34 -5.66 18.48
C PRO A 82 4.99 -4.70 17.46
N TYR A 83 5.18 -3.43 17.83
CA TYR A 83 5.79 -2.42 16.95
C TYR A 83 7.31 -2.56 16.82
N ALA A 84 7.94 -3.36 17.69
CA ALA A 84 9.36 -3.69 17.65
C ALA A 84 9.62 -5.14 17.19
N ASN A 85 8.69 -5.74 16.45
CA ASN A 85 8.86 -7.08 15.91
C ASN A 85 10.04 -7.15 14.92
N HIS A 86 10.83 -8.22 14.97
CA HIS A 86 11.98 -8.45 14.07
C HIS A 86 11.62 -8.36 12.58
N LEU A 87 10.39 -8.72 12.18
CA LEU A 87 9.91 -8.57 10.81
C LEU A 87 9.85 -7.10 10.37
N ILE A 88 9.51 -6.17 11.26
CA ILE A 88 9.47 -4.73 10.95
C ILE A 88 10.89 -4.24 10.64
N TYR A 89 11.88 -4.64 11.44
CA TYR A 89 13.28 -4.31 11.19
C TYR A 89 13.81 -4.93 9.89
N LEU A 90 13.38 -6.16 9.57
CA LEU A 90 13.69 -6.80 8.30
C LEU A 90 13.15 -5.98 7.11
N PHE A 91 11.90 -5.53 7.17
CA PHE A 91 11.32 -4.68 6.12
C PHE A 91 12.03 -3.33 6.00
N ILE A 92 12.38 -2.69 7.12
CA ILE A 92 13.16 -1.44 7.11
C ILE A 92 14.52 -1.67 6.41
N GLY A 93 15.23 -2.75 6.74
CA GLY A 93 16.47 -3.13 6.06
C GLY A 93 16.27 -3.37 4.56
N GLY A 94 15.19 -4.06 4.18
CA GLY A 94 14.80 -4.27 2.78
C GLY A 94 14.53 -2.96 2.03
N PHE A 95 13.84 -2.01 2.65
CA PHE A 95 13.60 -0.68 2.06
C PHE A 95 14.90 0.11 1.89
N PHE A 96 15.83 0.06 2.85
CA PHE A 96 17.14 0.69 2.69
C PHE A 96 17.94 0.10 1.52
N LEU A 97 17.91 -1.23 1.36
CA LEU A 97 18.51 -1.89 0.20
C LEU A 97 17.87 -1.43 -1.10
N ALA A 98 16.53 -1.42 -1.18
CA ALA A 98 15.79 -0.98 -2.35
C ALA A 98 16.12 0.47 -2.74
N VAL A 99 16.10 1.41 -1.79
CA VAL A 99 16.46 2.83 -2.01
C VAL A 99 17.92 2.98 -2.44
N THR A 100 18.82 2.18 -1.86
CA THR A 100 20.24 2.18 -2.27
C THR A 100 20.38 1.69 -3.71
N MET A 101 19.73 0.58 -4.08
CA MET A 101 19.70 0.08 -5.46
C MET A 101 19.10 1.10 -6.43
N GLU A 102 18.12 1.89 -5.98
CA GLU A 102 17.55 2.99 -6.74
C GLU A 102 18.57 4.11 -6.97
N LYS A 103 19.20 4.61 -5.90
CA LYS A 103 20.20 5.69 -5.93
C LYS A 103 21.36 5.37 -6.87
N TRP A 104 21.80 4.11 -6.92
CA TRP A 104 22.85 3.66 -7.82
C TRP A 104 22.35 3.26 -9.21
N ASN A 105 21.06 3.43 -9.52
CA ASN A 105 20.43 2.99 -10.77
C ASN A 105 20.75 1.51 -11.12
N LEU A 106 20.96 0.66 -10.10
CA LEU A 106 21.36 -0.73 -10.30
C LEU A 106 20.26 -1.50 -11.02
N HIS A 107 19.00 -1.26 -10.64
CA HIS A 107 17.81 -1.79 -11.28
C HIS A 107 17.75 -1.49 -12.79
N LYS A 108 18.08 -0.26 -13.22
CA LYS A 108 18.14 0.10 -14.65
C LYS A 108 19.24 -0.64 -15.40
N ARG A 109 20.42 -0.81 -14.78
CA ARG A 109 21.51 -1.60 -15.38
C ARG A 109 21.11 -3.04 -15.60
N ILE A 110 20.45 -3.64 -14.60
CA ILE A 110 19.92 -5.01 -14.70
C ILE A 110 18.88 -5.07 -15.83
N ALA A 111 17.90 -4.17 -15.84
CA ALA A 111 16.85 -4.13 -16.86
C ALA A 111 17.39 -3.97 -18.28
N LEU A 112 18.32 -3.02 -18.50
CA LEU A 112 18.95 -2.81 -19.81
C LEU A 112 19.79 -4.03 -20.24
N HIS A 113 20.47 -4.69 -19.30
CA HIS A 113 21.21 -5.91 -19.60
C HIS A 113 20.27 -7.05 -19.99
N THR A 114 19.15 -7.22 -19.30
CA THR A 114 18.11 -8.20 -19.64
C THR A 114 17.52 -7.94 -21.03
N ILE A 115 17.18 -6.69 -21.37
CA ILE A 115 16.69 -6.32 -22.71
C ILE A 115 17.73 -6.62 -23.79
N ARG A 116 19.01 -6.31 -23.52
CA ARG A 116 20.11 -6.59 -24.46
C ARG A 116 20.26 -8.08 -24.76
N VAL A 117 19.95 -8.96 -23.80
CA VAL A 117 20.02 -10.43 -23.97
C VAL A 117 18.79 -10.98 -24.70
N ILE A 118 17.60 -10.41 -24.49
CA ILE A 118 16.33 -10.89 -25.05
C ILE A 118 16.14 -10.49 -26.55
N GLY A 119 16.73 -9.36 -26.98
CA GLY A 119 16.70 -8.87 -28.36
C GLY A 119 15.64 -7.81 -28.65
N THR A 120 15.54 -7.35 -29.90
CA THR A 120 14.80 -6.13 -30.31
C THR A 120 13.42 -6.36 -30.95
N GLY A 121 12.91 -7.60 -30.98
CA GLY A 121 11.59 -7.88 -31.56
C GLY A 121 10.42 -7.39 -30.68
N PRO A 122 9.31 -6.84 -31.23
CA PRO A 122 8.23 -6.22 -30.46
C PRO A 122 7.68 -7.09 -29.32
N ASN A 123 7.35 -8.36 -29.60
CA ASN A 123 6.84 -9.31 -28.60
C ASN A 123 7.89 -9.64 -27.52
N ARG A 124 9.18 -9.67 -27.90
CA ARG A 124 10.28 -9.96 -26.97
C ARG A 124 10.60 -8.77 -26.07
N VAL A 125 10.46 -7.54 -26.57
CA VAL A 125 10.58 -6.31 -25.77
C VAL A 125 9.47 -6.24 -24.72
N ILE A 126 8.22 -6.52 -25.08
CA ILE A 126 7.09 -6.56 -24.13
C ILE A 126 7.33 -7.65 -23.07
N LEU A 127 7.72 -8.86 -23.49
CA LEU A 127 8.03 -9.94 -22.54
C LEU A 127 9.19 -9.58 -21.60
N GLY A 128 10.26 -8.98 -22.15
CA GLY A 128 11.39 -8.49 -21.35
C GLY A 128 10.97 -7.42 -20.35
N PHE A 129 10.03 -6.55 -20.73
CA PHE A 129 9.47 -5.53 -19.84
C PHE A 129 8.63 -6.13 -18.71
N MET A 130 7.78 -7.12 -19.02
CA MET A 130 6.99 -7.84 -18.01
C MET A 130 7.89 -8.59 -17.01
N LEU A 131 8.91 -9.30 -17.51
CA LEU A 131 9.86 -10.03 -16.67
C LEU A 131 10.71 -9.07 -15.82
N ALA A 132 11.20 -7.97 -16.40
CA ALA A 132 11.95 -6.96 -15.65
C ALA A 132 11.10 -6.30 -14.57
N THR A 133 9.85 -5.95 -14.88
CA THR A 133 8.90 -5.38 -13.90
C THR A 133 8.63 -6.36 -12.77
N GLY A 134 8.32 -7.62 -13.10
CA GLY A 134 8.05 -8.66 -12.11
C GLY A 134 9.24 -8.94 -11.22
N PHE A 135 10.44 -9.05 -11.80
CA PHE A 135 11.67 -9.23 -11.04
C PHE A 135 11.95 -8.03 -10.12
N LEU A 136 11.81 -6.80 -10.61
CA LEU A 136 12.00 -5.60 -9.80
C LEU A 136 11.00 -5.49 -8.66
N SER A 137 9.74 -5.86 -8.91
CA SER A 137 8.66 -5.84 -7.91
C SER A 137 8.88 -6.82 -6.75
N MET A 138 9.77 -7.81 -6.89
CA MET A 138 10.10 -8.74 -5.80
C MET A 138 11.04 -8.11 -4.76
N TRP A 139 11.88 -7.14 -5.17
CA TRP A 139 12.93 -6.56 -4.32
C TRP A 139 12.67 -5.08 -4.00
N VAL A 140 11.82 -4.42 -4.78
CA VAL A 140 11.42 -3.02 -4.64
C VAL A 140 9.94 -2.96 -4.29
N SER A 141 9.51 -1.94 -3.55
CA SER A 141 8.09 -1.68 -3.28
C SER A 141 7.28 -1.71 -4.60
N ASN A 142 6.13 -2.39 -4.59
CA ASN A 142 5.25 -2.49 -5.76
C ASN A 142 4.89 -1.10 -6.31
N THR A 143 4.61 -0.14 -5.42
CA THR A 143 4.31 1.26 -5.79
C THR A 143 5.51 1.95 -6.44
N ALA A 144 6.72 1.76 -5.89
CA ALA A 144 7.93 2.33 -6.46
C ALA A 144 8.27 1.71 -7.83
N THR A 145 8.10 0.40 -7.96
CA THR A 145 8.30 -0.31 -9.24
C THR A 145 7.36 0.19 -10.32
N ALA A 146 6.07 0.37 -10.00
CA ALA A 146 5.09 0.94 -10.93
C ALA A 146 5.51 2.34 -11.40
N MET A 147 5.87 3.22 -10.46
CA MET A 147 6.34 4.59 -10.76
C MET A 147 7.59 4.62 -11.64
N MET A 148 8.52 3.67 -11.46
CA MET A 148 9.72 3.54 -12.29
C MET A 148 9.41 3.07 -13.71
N MET A 149 8.44 2.17 -13.88
CA MET A 149 8.12 1.59 -15.18
C MET A 149 7.26 2.50 -16.06
N VAL A 150 6.52 3.47 -15.49
CA VAL A 150 5.75 4.47 -16.27
C VAL A 150 6.62 5.21 -17.30
N PRO A 151 7.73 5.90 -16.94
CA PRO A 151 8.54 6.60 -17.92
C PRO A 151 9.23 5.66 -18.92
N VAL A 152 9.61 4.45 -18.50
CA VAL A 152 10.23 3.46 -19.41
C VAL A 152 9.21 2.96 -20.43
N GLY A 153 7.97 2.68 -20.00
CA GLY A 153 6.86 2.31 -20.88
C GLY A 153 6.55 3.42 -21.88
N MET A 154 6.51 4.68 -21.45
CA MET A 154 6.33 5.84 -22.33
C MET A 154 7.43 5.95 -23.40
N ALA A 155 8.69 5.72 -23.02
CA ALA A 155 9.80 5.73 -23.97
C ALA A 155 9.67 4.65 -25.05
N VAL A 156 9.24 3.44 -24.67
CA VAL A 156 8.99 2.33 -25.61
C VAL A 156 7.83 2.67 -26.55
N ILE A 157 6.72 3.18 -26.03
CA ILE A 157 5.56 3.59 -26.84
C ILE A 157 5.99 4.64 -27.87
N THR A 158 6.74 5.65 -27.43
CA THR A 158 7.24 6.72 -28.32
C THR A 158 8.12 6.16 -29.43
N GLN A 159 9.00 5.21 -29.11
CA GLN A 159 9.85 4.58 -30.11
C GLN A 159 9.05 3.75 -31.12
N VAL A 160 8.04 3.00 -30.66
CA VAL A 160 7.16 2.23 -31.54
C VAL A 160 6.37 3.15 -32.47
N VAL A 161 5.84 4.27 -31.94
CA VAL A 161 5.14 5.29 -32.74
C VAL A 161 6.03 5.85 -33.84
N ASN A 162 7.30 6.16 -33.52
CA ASN A 162 8.26 6.66 -34.50
C ASN A 162 8.55 5.63 -35.61
N VAL A 163 8.76 4.37 -35.26
CA VAL A 163 9.00 3.29 -36.24
C VAL A 163 7.80 3.09 -37.15
N LEU A 164 6.58 3.12 -36.61
CA LEU A 164 5.35 3.00 -37.40
C LEU A 164 5.15 4.19 -38.34
N HIS A 165 5.55 5.38 -37.93
CA HIS A 165 5.52 6.58 -38.77
C HIS A 165 6.50 6.50 -39.94
N ASP A 166 7.73 6.00 -39.69
CA ASP A 166 8.75 5.77 -40.72
C ASP A 166 8.33 4.68 -41.74
N GLU A 167 7.55 3.67 -41.30
CA GLU A 167 6.97 2.66 -42.20
C GLU A 167 5.70 3.13 -42.93
N GLY A 168 5.28 4.40 -42.76
CA GLY A 168 4.11 4.97 -43.43
C GLY A 168 2.77 4.46 -42.90
N VAL A 169 2.76 3.78 -41.75
CA VAL A 169 1.54 3.27 -41.11
C VAL A 169 0.82 4.43 -40.42
N LYS A 170 -0.34 4.82 -40.95
CA LYS A 170 -1.17 5.87 -40.33
C LYS A 170 -1.79 5.35 -39.03
N LEU A 171 -1.30 5.85 -37.91
CA LEU A 171 -1.91 5.64 -36.59
C LEU A 171 -3.23 6.40 -36.52
N ASN A 172 -4.35 5.68 -36.43
CA ASN A 172 -5.66 6.30 -36.24
C ASN A 172 -5.88 6.57 -34.74
N SER A 173 -5.48 7.77 -34.29
CA SER A 173 -5.66 8.24 -32.90
C SER A 173 -7.14 8.40 -32.51
N ASP A 174 -8.04 8.57 -33.48
CA ASP A 174 -9.45 8.89 -33.22
C ASP A 174 -10.25 7.69 -32.69
N LYS A 175 -9.71 6.47 -32.80
CA LYS A 175 -10.31 5.25 -32.25
C LYS A 175 -10.04 5.03 -30.76
N PHE A 176 -9.10 5.75 -30.15
CA PHE A 176 -8.66 5.56 -28.76
C PHE A 176 -8.71 6.85 -27.94
N ASN A 177 -9.78 7.63 -28.11
CA ASN A 177 -10.08 8.74 -27.22
C ASN A 177 -10.59 8.20 -25.88
N PHE A 178 -9.67 7.88 -24.97
CA PHE A 178 -9.99 7.62 -23.57
C PHE A 178 -10.25 8.98 -22.89
N GLY A 179 -11.46 9.49 -23.08
CA GLY A 179 -12.01 10.60 -22.30
C GLY A 179 -12.22 10.22 -20.84
#